data_AF-A0A9P0D951-F1
#
_entry.id   AF-A0A9P0D951-F1
#
_cell.length_a   1.000
_cell.length_b   1.000
_cell.length_c   1.000
_cell.angle_alpha   90.00
_cell.angle_beta   90.00
_cell.angle_gamma   90.00
#
_symmetry.space_group_name_H-M   'P 1'
#
loop_
_entity.id
_entity.type
_entity.pdbx_description
1 polymer ?
#
loop_
_entity_poly.entity_id
_entity_poly.type
_entity_poly.pdbx_seq_one_letter_code
_entity_poly.pdbx_strand_id
1 'polypeptide(L)'
;MKFRFCGEADCPDWVLVEINTLSRLSSIKLKLLAQTVTQGLINPPIDIQKAEKLFSESKLDADIDLKACIACISYILTSATRFNCDSNALQNELQQLGLPREHSTSLKRVIDDQVGALTEKFRQASLRVNALEHFSASVDQELKCAILDLKIDGEIQQVTVTPHLLNVLLENLEEVRKTMVELKEAS
;
A
#
# COMPACT_ATOMS: atom_id res chain seq x y z
N MET A 1 18.13 12.80 4.52
CA MET A 1 17.41 13.24 3.31
C MET A 1 16.02 12.63 3.37
N LYS A 2 14.97 13.44 3.19
CA LYS A 2 13.58 12.97 3.28
C LYS A 2 13.17 12.26 1.99
N PHE A 3 12.52 11.10 2.12
CA PHE A 3 12.05 10.30 0.99
C PHE A 3 10.54 10.10 1.06
N ARG A 4 9.83 10.26 -0.07
CA ARG A 4 8.39 10.07 -0.18
C ARG A 4 7.98 8.63 0.09
N PHE A 5 8.75 7.65 -0.37
CA PHE A 5 8.46 6.25 -0.08
C PHE A 5 8.62 5.88 1.41
N CYS A 6 9.26 6.73 2.20
CA CYS A 6 9.36 6.63 3.66
C CYS A 6 8.39 7.58 4.40
N GLY A 7 7.47 8.24 3.69
CA GLY A 7 6.54 9.20 4.30
C GLY A 7 7.21 10.50 4.73
N GLU A 8 8.11 11.05 3.89
CA GLU A 8 8.88 12.26 4.17
C GLU A 8 9.86 12.13 5.36
N ALA A 9 10.23 10.89 5.68
CA ALA A 9 11.24 10.55 6.68
C ALA A 9 12.56 10.10 6.04
N ASP A 10 13.62 10.03 6.86
CA ASP A 10 14.88 9.43 6.45
C ASP A 10 14.73 7.92 6.22
N CYS A 11 15.51 7.37 5.29
CA CYS A 11 15.54 5.94 5.03
C CYS A 11 16.23 5.21 6.21
N PRO A 12 15.67 4.10 6.73
CA PRO A 12 16.29 3.37 7.83
C PRO A 12 17.67 2.81 7.44
N ASP A 13 18.63 2.87 8.37
CA ASP A 13 20.02 2.46 8.12
C ASP A 13 20.15 1.02 7.59
N TRP A 14 19.34 0.09 8.11
CA TRP A 14 19.37 -1.30 7.64
C TRP A 14 18.93 -1.42 6.17
N VAL A 15 17.97 -0.60 5.70
CA VAL A 15 17.54 -0.57 4.30
C VAL A 15 18.66 -0.01 3.42
N LEU A 16 19.38 1.02 3.90
CA LEU A 16 20.52 1.60 3.18
C LEU A 16 21.64 0.58 2.96
N VAL A 17 21.97 -0.20 4.00
CA VAL A 17 22.95 -1.30 3.90
C VAL A 17 22.49 -2.32 2.86
N GLU A 18 21.21 -2.71 2.89
CA GLU A 18 20.68 -3.70 1.96
C GLU A 18 20.54 -3.18 0.53
N ILE A 19 20.31 -1.88 0.31
CA ILE A 19 20.31 -1.28 -1.04
C ILE A 19 21.67 -1.51 -1.74
N ASN A 20 22.78 -1.41 -1.00
CA ASN A 20 24.09 -1.74 -1.51
C ASN A 20 24.27 -3.25 -1.80
N THR A 21 23.55 -4.12 -1.09
CA THR A 21 23.52 -5.56 -1.40
C THR A 21 22.69 -5.83 -2.64
N LEU A 22 21.52 -5.20 -2.78
CA LEU A 22 20.64 -5.31 -3.95
C LEU A 22 21.29 -4.79 -5.23
N SER A 23 22.16 -3.79 -5.15
CA SER A 23 22.88 -3.25 -6.33
C SER A 23 23.87 -4.26 -6.94
N ARG A 24 24.37 -5.21 -6.15
CA ARG A 24 25.27 -6.29 -6.62
C ARG A 24 24.53 -7.39 -7.39
N LEU A 25 23.21 -7.48 -7.26
CA LEU A 25 22.39 -8.43 -8.00
C LEU A 25 22.27 -8.01 -9.46
N SER A 26 21.93 -8.94 -10.35
CA SER A 26 21.50 -8.57 -11.70
C SER A 26 20.10 -7.94 -11.65
N SER A 27 19.83 -6.99 -12.54
CA SER A 27 18.51 -6.32 -12.64
C SER A 27 17.37 -7.33 -12.88
N ILE A 28 17.66 -8.41 -13.61
CA ILE A 28 16.71 -9.51 -13.86
C ILE A 28 16.38 -10.27 -12.57
N LYS A 29 17.40 -10.64 -11.77
CA LYS A 29 17.19 -11.34 -10.49
C LYS A 29 16.43 -10.48 -9.50
N LEU A 30 16.79 -9.20 -9.39
CA LEU A 30 16.07 -8.25 -8.54
C LEU A 30 14.59 -8.18 -8.94
N LYS A 31 14.30 -8.12 -10.25
CA LYS A 31 12.91 -8.11 -10.75
C LYS A 31 12.15 -9.38 -10.36
N LEU A 32 12.73 -10.56 -10.58
CA LEU A 32 12.11 -11.84 -10.25
C LEU A 32 11.89 -12.00 -8.74
N LEU A 33 12.86 -11.56 -7.94
CA LEU A 33 12.74 -11.54 -6.49
C LEU A 33 11.60 -10.59 -6.08
N ALA A 34 11.57 -9.38 -6.61
CA ALA A 34 10.51 -8.41 -6.32
C ALA A 34 9.12 -8.94 -6.70
N GLN A 35 8.96 -9.60 -7.84
CA GLN A 35 7.69 -10.25 -8.20
C GLN A 35 7.30 -11.35 -7.20
N THR A 36 8.26 -12.14 -6.73
CA THR A 36 8.02 -13.20 -5.73
C THR A 36 7.62 -12.60 -4.38
N VAL A 37 8.30 -11.53 -3.94
CA VAL A 37 7.94 -10.79 -2.72
C VAL A 37 6.55 -10.16 -2.85
N THR A 38 6.25 -9.47 -3.94
CA THR A 38 4.94 -8.87 -4.19
C THR A 38 3.82 -9.90 -4.12
N GLN A 39 4.01 -11.06 -4.75
CA GLN A 39 3.02 -12.13 -4.71
C GLN A 39 2.81 -12.66 -3.29
N GLY A 40 3.86 -12.79 -2.50
CA GLY A 40 3.77 -13.19 -1.09
C GLY A 40 3.20 -12.12 -0.17
N LEU A 41 3.30 -10.84 -0.53
CA LEU A 41 2.61 -9.75 0.19
C LEU A 41 1.11 -9.77 -0.08
N ILE A 42 0.70 -10.03 -1.34
CA ILE A 42 -0.72 -10.13 -1.72
C ILE A 42 -1.35 -11.41 -1.16
N ASN A 43 -0.66 -12.55 -1.31
CA ASN A 43 -1.08 -13.88 -0.88
C ASN A 43 -0.02 -14.51 0.03
N PRO A 44 -0.02 -14.18 1.34
CA PRO A 44 0.91 -14.75 2.30
C PRO A 44 0.80 -16.29 2.38
N PRO A 45 1.90 -17.02 2.61
CA PRO A 45 3.27 -16.55 2.92
C PRO A 45 4.17 -16.31 1.69
N ILE A 46 5.26 -15.55 1.88
CA ILE A 46 6.32 -15.40 0.87
C ILE A 46 7.03 -16.74 0.66
N ASP A 47 7.11 -17.20 -0.59
CA ASP A 47 7.77 -18.45 -0.97
C ASP A 47 9.31 -18.28 -0.98
N ILE A 48 9.91 -18.53 0.19
CA ILE A 48 11.37 -18.44 0.38
C ILE A 48 12.09 -19.52 -0.45
N GLN A 49 11.52 -20.71 -0.63
CA GLN A 49 12.15 -21.79 -1.40
C GLN A 49 12.26 -21.43 -2.88
N LYS A 50 11.23 -20.79 -3.43
CA LYS A 50 11.26 -20.27 -4.79
C LYS A 50 12.29 -19.16 -4.93
N ALA A 51 12.41 -18.28 -3.94
CA ALA A 51 13.46 -17.28 -3.91
C ALA A 51 14.86 -17.94 -3.88
N GLU A 52 15.11 -18.89 -2.99
CA GLU A 52 16.39 -19.61 -2.87
C GLU A 52 16.82 -20.27 -4.20
N LYS A 53 15.87 -20.88 -4.92
CA LYS A 53 16.15 -21.47 -6.25
C LYS A 53 16.67 -20.44 -7.25
N LEU A 54 16.17 -19.20 -7.24
CA LEU A 54 16.64 -18.12 -8.12
C LEU A 54 18.09 -17.68 -7.85
N PHE A 55 18.61 -17.94 -6.65
CA PHE A 55 19.97 -17.59 -6.23
C PHE A 55 20.94 -18.79 -6.18
N SER A 56 20.44 -20.01 -6.38
CA SER A 56 21.25 -21.24 -6.32
C SER A 56 22.27 -21.40 -7.46
N GLU A 57 22.16 -20.63 -8.54
CA GLU A 57 22.94 -20.83 -9.78
C GLU A 57 24.28 -20.08 -9.83
N SER A 58 24.58 -19.15 -8.90
CA SER A 58 25.80 -18.34 -8.96
C SER A 58 26.58 -18.24 -7.66
N LYS A 59 27.90 -18.47 -7.78
CA LYS A 59 28.88 -18.33 -6.69
C LYS A 59 28.95 -16.93 -6.07
N LEU A 60 28.56 -15.89 -6.82
CA LEU A 60 28.47 -14.51 -6.35
C LEU A 60 27.32 -14.27 -5.36
N ASP A 61 26.33 -15.18 -5.31
CA ASP A 61 25.14 -15.01 -4.47
C ASP A 61 25.28 -15.69 -3.10
N ALA A 62 26.33 -16.50 -2.89
CA ALA A 62 26.52 -17.24 -1.63
C ALA A 62 26.81 -16.32 -0.43
N ASP A 63 27.35 -15.12 -0.68
CA ASP A 63 27.64 -14.10 0.33
C ASP A 63 26.46 -13.13 0.55
N ILE A 64 25.32 -13.34 -0.13
CA ILE A 64 24.16 -12.47 -0.08
C ILE A 64 23.13 -13.04 0.89
N ASP A 65 22.76 -12.27 1.92
CA ASP A 65 21.63 -12.61 2.79
C ASP A 65 20.32 -12.41 2.03
N LEU A 66 19.79 -13.51 1.48
CA LEU A 66 18.54 -13.51 0.75
C LEU A 66 17.35 -13.03 1.60
N LYS A 67 17.34 -13.32 2.91
CA LYS A 67 16.25 -12.88 3.80
C LYS A 67 16.30 -11.37 3.99
N ALA A 68 17.50 -10.81 4.12
CA ALA A 68 17.69 -9.37 4.19
C ALA A 68 17.25 -8.68 2.88
N CYS A 69 17.57 -9.26 1.71
CA CYS A 69 17.09 -8.77 0.42
C CYS A 69 15.56 -8.80 0.32
N ILE A 70 14.92 -9.91 0.73
CA ILE A 70 13.46 -10.04 0.75
C ILE A 70 12.84 -9.00 1.68
N ALA A 71 13.40 -8.82 2.88
CA ALA A 71 12.93 -7.84 3.85
C ALA A 71 13.06 -6.40 3.32
N CYS A 72 14.17 -6.07 2.67
CA CYS A 72 14.42 -4.77 2.06
C CYS A 72 13.41 -4.47 0.95
N ILE A 73 13.21 -5.41 0.02
CA ILE A 73 12.22 -5.24 -1.06
C ILE A 73 10.80 -5.17 -0.49
N SER A 74 10.48 -6.02 0.48
CA SER A 74 9.18 -6.01 1.17
C SER A 74 8.91 -4.64 1.81
N TYR A 75 9.91 -4.06 2.47
CA TYR A 75 9.82 -2.74 3.06
C TYR A 75 9.61 -1.66 2.00
N ILE A 76 10.39 -1.67 0.92
CA ILE A 76 10.26 -0.69 -0.17
C ILE A 76 8.85 -0.75 -0.79
N LEU A 77 8.38 -1.94 -1.16
CA LEU A 77 7.05 -2.14 -1.76
C LEU A 77 5.92 -1.73 -0.81
N THR A 78 6.01 -2.14 0.46
CA THR A 78 4.98 -1.85 1.46
C THR A 78 4.95 -0.36 1.78
N SER A 79 6.10 0.27 1.97
CA SER A 79 6.18 1.70 2.32
C SER A 79 5.77 2.59 1.16
N ALA A 80 6.24 2.29 -0.07
CA ALA A 80 5.80 2.99 -1.27
C ALA A 80 4.28 2.91 -1.45
N THR A 81 3.68 1.74 -1.25
CA THR A 81 2.21 1.58 -1.34
C THR A 81 1.50 2.31 -0.19
N ARG A 82 2.00 2.19 1.05
CA ARG A 82 1.40 2.80 2.24
C ARG A 82 1.35 4.32 2.17
N PHE A 83 2.41 4.94 1.67
CA PHE A 83 2.52 6.39 1.54
C PHE A 83 2.05 6.90 0.18
N ASN A 84 1.43 6.04 -0.64
CA ASN A 84 0.94 6.39 -1.98
C ASN A 84 1.99 7.11 -2.83
N CYS A 85 3.25 6.67 -2.73
CA CYS A 85 4.36 7.30 -3.42
C CYS A 85 4.26 7.08 -4.94
N ASP A 86 4.40 8.15 -5.72
CA ASP A 86 4.48 8.07 -7.17
C ASP A 86 5.63 7.14 -7.61
N SER A 87 5.40 6.33 -8.63
CA SER A 87 6.37 5.30 -9.04
C SER A 87 7.61 5.88 -9.71
N ASN A 88 7.52 7.06 -10.35
CA ASN A 88 8.69 7.79 -10.86
C ASN A 88 9.47 8.43 -9.71
N ALA A 89 8.77 9.00 -8.72
CA ALA A 89 9.40 9.52 -7.51
C ALA A 89 10.19 8.42 -6.80
N LEU A 90 9.58 7.24 -6.57
CA LEU A 90 10.26 6.09 -5.99
C LEU A 90 11.50 5.68 -6.80
N GLN A 91 11.40 5.61 -8.12
CA GLN A 91 12.54 5.26 -8.97
C GLN A 91 13.71 6.24 -8.78
N ASN A 92 13.42 7.54 -8.67
CA ASN A 92 14.44 8.57 -8.46
C ASN A 92 15.04 8.49 -7.06
N GLU A 93 14.22 8.24 -6.04
CA GLU A 93 14.65 8.09 -4.65
C GLU A 93 15.55 6.85 -4.47
N LEU A 94 15.19 5.71 -5.05
CA LEU A 94 16.03 4.51 -5.02
C LEU A 94 17.39 4.72 -5.72
N GLN A 95 17.42 5.51 -6.81
CA GLN A 95 18.68 5.88 -7.46
C GLN A 95 19.54 6.79 -6.58
N GLN A 96 18.95 7.75 -5.87
CA GLN A 96 19.66 8.60 -4.91
C GLN A 96 20.25 7.79 -3.76
N LEU A 97 19.59 6.70 -3.36
CA LEU A 97 20.06 5.77 -2.34
C LEU A 97 21.17 4.81 -2.82
N GLY A 98 21.56 4.87 -4.11
CA GLY A 98 22.66 4.08 -4.67
C GLY A 98 22.23 2.84 -5.46
N LEU A 99 20.92 2.64 -5.69
CA LEU A 99 20.43 1.56 -6.53
C LEU A 99 20.66 1.91 -8.02
N PRO A 100 21.24 1.03 -8.85
CA PRO A 100 21.46 1.34 -10.25
C PRO A 100 20.15 1.65 -11.01
N ARG A 101 20.26 2.42 -12.10
CA ARG A 101 19.08 2.86 -12.87
C ARG A 101 18.25 1.68 -13.40
N GLU A 102 18.89 0.61 -13.86
CA GLU A 102 18.20 -0.58 -14.36
C GLU A 102 17.38 -1.30 -13.28
N HIS A 103 17.95 -1.42 -12.08
CA HIS A 103 17.34 -2.02 -10.89
C HIS A 103 16.14 -1.22 -10.44
N SER A 104 16.31 0.10 -10.31
CA SER A 104 15.24 1.03 -9.94
C SER A 104 14.09 1.02 -10.94
N THR A 105 14.42 0.97 -12.24
CA THR A 105 13.40 0.86 -13.30
C THR A 105 12.66 -0.48 -13.22
N SER A 106 13.34 -1.56 -12.85
CA SER A 106 12.73 -2.87 -12.70
C SER A 106 11.77 -2.92 -11.51
N LEU A 107 12.13 -2.33 -10.37
CA LEU A 107 11.25 -2.19 -9.21
C LEU A 107 10.03 -1.29 -9.50
N LYS A 108 10.24 -0.18 -10.21
CA LYS A 108 9.16 0.69 -10.67
C LYS A 108 8.09 -0.08 -11.44
N ARG A 109 8.50 -0.90 -12.42
CA ARG A 109 7.57 -1.71 -13.22
C ARG A 109 6.77 -2.68 -12.35
N VAL A 110 7.42 -3.35 -11.39
CA VAL A 110 6.73 -4.28 -10.48
C VAL A 110 5.66 -3.57 -9.64
N ILE A 111 5.94 -2.35 -9.18
CA ILE A 111 4.97 -1.54 -8.45
C ILE A 111 3.85 -1.06 -9.37
N ASP A 112 4.16 -0.52 -10.54
CA ASP A 112 3.13 -0.07 -11.51
C ASP A 112 2.15 -1.21 -11.83
N ASP A 113 2.66 -2.43 -12.00
CA ASP A 113 1.85 -3.61 -12.32
C ASP A 113 0.98 -4.09 -11.15
N GLN A 114 1.38 -3.85 -9.89
CA GLN A 114 0.80 -4.51 -8.71
C GLN A 114 0.30 -3.56 -7.62
N VAL A 115 0.44 -2.24 -7.79
CA VAL A 115 0.06 -1.23 -6.79
C VAL A 115 -1.42 -1.33 -6.41
N GLY A 116 -2.30 -1.61 -7.37
CA GLY A 116 -3.73 -1.78 -7.10
C GLY A 116 -4.02 -2.97 -6.19
N ALA A 117 -3.40 -4.12 -6.46
CA ALA A 117 -3.57 -5.33 -5.67
C ALA A 117 -2.94 -5.20 -4.27
N LEU A 118 -1.75 -4.59 -4.17
CA LEU A 118 -1.11 -4.29 -2.89
C LEU A 118 -1.93 -3.32 -2.05
N THR A 119 -2.43 -2.24 -2.66
CA THR A 119 -3.27 -1.25 -1.97
C THR A 119 -4.53 -1.91 -1.42
N GLU A 120 -5.21 -2.73 -2.23
CA GLU A 120 -6.42 -3.42 -1.79
C GLU A 120 -6.13 -4.40 -0.65
N LYS A 121 -5.03 -5.16 -0.74
CA LYS A 121 -4.62 -6.07 0.33
C LYS A 121 -4.29 -5.34 1.63
N PHE A 122 -3.51 -4.27 1.57
CA PHE A 122 -3.16 -3.50 2.76
C PHE A 122 -4.36 -2.74 3.32
N ARG A 123 -5.31 -2.34 2.46
CA ARG A 123 -6.57 -1.74 2.87
C ARG A 123 -7.46 -2.71 3.63
N GLN A 124 -7.48 -4.00 3.25
CA GLN A 124 -8.18 -5.07 3.97
C GLN A 124 -7.47 -5.45 5.28
N ALA A 125 -6.13 -5.40 5.30
CA ALA A 125 -5.33 -5.66 6.50
C ALA A 125 -5.25 -4.47 7.47
N SER A 126 -5.73 -3.29 7.05
CA SER A 126 -5.73 -2.08 7.90
C SER A 126 -6.78 -2.20 8.98
N LEU A 127 -6.38 -1.89 10.21
CA LEU A 127 -7.31 -1.75 11.33
C LEU A 127 -8.22 -0.56 11.06
N ARG A 128 -9.51 -0.83 10.94
CA ARG A 128 -10.56 0.19 10.88
C ARG A 128 -11.36 0.10 12.16
N VAL A 129 -11.73 1.25 12.70
CA VAL A 129 -12.65 1.36 13.84
C VAL A 129 -14.01 1.72 13.27
N ASN A 130 -15.06 0.97 13.59
CA ASN A 130 -16.42 1.23 13.14
C ASN A 130 -16.52 1.32 11.61
N ALA A 131 -16.01 0.32 10.90
CA ALA A 131 -16.04 0.33 9.44
C ALA A 131 -17.49 0.18 8.94
N LEU A 132 -17.99 1.19 8.23
CA LEU A 132 -19.27 1.08 7.53
C LEU A 132 -19.12 0.10 6.35
N GLU A 133 -19.71 -1.07 6.49
CA GLU A 133 -19.67 -2.15 5.50
C GLU A 133 -20.79 -1.99 4.46
N HIS A 134 -21.97 -1.54 4.89
CA HIS A 134 -23.14 -1.40 4.05
C HIS A 134 -24.01 -0.23 4.51
N PHE A 135 -24.67 0.40 3.53
CA PHE A 135 -25.63 1.47 3.73
C PHE A 135 -26.83 1.27 2.80
N SER A 136 -28.04 1.32 3.35
CA SER A 136 -29.26 1.53 2.57
C SER A 136 -30.11 2.63 3.18
N ALA A 137 -30.84 3.35 2.33
CA ALA A 137 -31.79 4.36 2.74
C ALA A 137 -33.15 4.08 2.12
N SER A 138 -34.20 4.20 2.91
CA SER A 138 -35.58 4.15 2.47
C SER A 138 -36.37 5.32 3.06
N VAL A 139 -37.49 5.68 2.45
CA VAL A 139 -38.35 6.76 2.93
C VAL A 139 -39.63 6.16 3.47
N ASP A 140 -39.93 6.47 4.73
CA ASP A 140 -41.21 6.16 5.34
C ASP A 140 -42.23 7.24 4.95
N GLN A 141 -43.25 6.84 4.19
CA GLN A 141 -44.28 7.75 3.69
C GLN A 141 -45.29 8.17 4.77
N GLU A 142 -45.46 7.38 5.83
CA GLU A 142 -46.38 7.70 6.93
C GLU A 142 -45.74 8.70 7.89
N LEU A 143 -44.48 8.45 8.27
CA LEU A 143 -43.73 9.29 9.22
C LEU A 143 -43.02 10.47 8.55
N LYS A 144 -43.00 10.52 7.21
CA LYS A 144 -42.24 11.51 6.42
C LYS A 144 -40.78 11.63 6.85
N CYS A 145 -40.19 10.49 7.20
CA CYS A 145 -38.80 10.37 7.67
C CYS A 145 -38.01 9.44 6.77
N ALA A 146 -36.69 9.59 6.75
CA ALA A 146 -35.80 8.63 6.12
C ALA A 146 -35.39 7.56 7.15
N ILE A 147 -35.33 6.30 6.71
CA ILE A 147 -34.81 5.18 7.49
C ILE A 147 -33.46 4.81 6.86
N LEU A 148 -32.40 4.85 7.66
CA LEU A 148 -31.05 4.47 7.26
C LEU A 148 -30.69 3.14 7.93
N ASP A 149 -30.38 2.13 7.13
CA ASP A 149 -29.83 0.86 7.62
C ASP A 149 -28.32 0.86 7.38
N LEU A 150 -27.57 0.77 8.47
CA LEU A 150 -26.12 0.81 8.51
C LEU A 150 -25.62 -0.55 9.00
N LYS A 151 -24.65 -1.12 8.29
CA LYS A 151 -23.89 -2.27 8.82
C LYS A 151 -22.51 -1.78 9.23
N ILE A 152 -22.22 -1.79 10.53
CA ILE A 152 -20.97 -1.30 11.11
C ILE A 152 -20.37 -2.43 11.94
N ASP A 153 -19.15 -2.85 11.63
CA ASP A 153 -18.42 -3.93 12.33
C ASP A 153 -19.29 -5.19 12.55
N GLY A 154 -20.02 -5.60 11.52
CA GLY A 154 -20.94 -6.75 11.57
C GLY A 154 -22.32 -6.50 12.21
N GLU A 155 -22.52 -5.40 12.94
CA GLU A 155 -23.80 -5.04 13.57
C GLU A 155 -24.68 -4.20 12.63
N ILE A 156 -25.98 -4.51 12.59
CA ILE A 156 -26.96 -3.75 11.83
C ILE A 156 -27.60 -2.73 12.75
N GLN A 157 -27.43 -1.45 12.43
CA GLN A 157 -28.06 -0.32 13.11
C GLN A 157 -29.05 0.36 12.17
N GLN A 158 -30.29 0.53 12.64
CA GLN A 158 -31.32 1.24 11.91
C GLN A 158 -31.57 2.58 12.59
N VAL A 159 -31.54 3.67 11.81
CA VAL A 159 -31.71 5.04 12.32
C VAL A 159 -32.82 5.73 11.53
N THR A 160 -33.82 6.26 12.24
CA THR A 160 -34.85 7.12 11.67
C THR A 160 -34.41 8.58 11.73
N VAL A 161 -34.41 9.25 10.59
CA VAL A 161 -33.87 10.59 10.41
C VAL A 161 -34.98 11.50 9.87
N THR A 162 -35.19 12.64 10.54
CA THR A 162 -36.14 13.65 10.08
C THR A 162 -35.58 14.40 8.85
N PRO A 163 -36.43 15.03 8.02
CA PRO A 163 -35.95 15.77 6.85
C PRO A 163 -34.92 16.85 7.17
N HIS A 164 -35.08 17.54 8.30
CA HIS A 164 -34.11 18.54 8.75
C HIS A 164 -32.76 17.90 9.11
N LEU A 165 -32.75 16.82 9.89
CA LEU A 165 -31.53 16.13 10.27
C LEU A 165 -30.82 15.49 9.07
N LEU A 166 -31.58 15.04 8.06
CA LEU A 166 -31.03 14.51 6.82
C LEU A 166 -30.29 15.59 6.02
N ASN A 167 -30.86 16.79 5.91
CA ASN A 167 -30.19 17.91 5.26
C ASN A 167 -28.90 18.31 5.99
N VAL A 168 -28.93 18.37 7.32
CA VAL A 168 -27.73 18.64 8.13
C VAL A 168 -26.68 17.54 7.93
N LEU A 169 -27.09 16.26 7.89
CA LEU A 169 -26.17 15.15 7.63
C LEU A 169 -25.52 15.28 6.25
N LEU A 170 -26.28 15.62 5.22
CA LEU A 170 -25.76 15.83 3.86
C LEU A 170 -24.74 16.96 3.80
N GLU A 171 -25.04 18.12 4.41
CA GLU A 171 -24.10 19.25 4.48
C GLU A 171 -22.77 18.85 5.15
N ASN A 172 -22.84 18.15 6.28
CA ASN A 172 -21.65 17.67 6.97
C ASN A 172 -20.84 16.67 6.12
N LEU A 173 -21.52 15.75 5.43
CA LEU A 173 -20.85 14.77 4.57
C LEU A 173 -20.20 15.43 3.35
N GLU A 174 -20.78 16.50 2.80
CA GLU A 174 -20.18 17.30 1.73
C GLU A 174 -18.92 18.02 2.20
N GLU A 175 -18.95 18.62 3.40
CA GLU A 175 -17.79 19.29 3.99
C GLU A 175 -16.64 18.30 4.27
N VAL A 176 -16.97 17.13 4.84
CA VAL A 176 -15.99 16.05 5.06
C VAL A 176 -15.41 15.59 3.72
N ARG A 177 -16.23 15.40 2.68
CA ARG A 177 -15.76 15.03 1.35
C ARG A 177 -14.80 16.07 0.79
N LYS A 178 -15.10 17.37 0.94
CA LYS A 178 -14.22 18.45 0.48
C LYS A 178 -12.86 18.38 1.18
N THR A 179 -12.86 18.24 2.50
CA THR A 179 -11.64 18.09 3.30
C THR A 179 -10.82 16.86 2.89
N MET A 180 -11.48 15.72 2.60
CA MET A 180 -10.80 14.52 2.11
C MET A 180 -10.16 14.71 0.72
N VAL A 181 -10.78 15.49 -0.16
CA VAL A 181 -10.21 15.83 -1.47
C VAL A 181 -8.99 16.73 -1.30
N GLU A 182 -9.08 17.76 -0.47
CA GLU A 182 -7.95 18.66 -0.18
C GLU A 182 -6.75 17.90 0.40
N LEU A 183 -6.97 16.97 1.33
CA LEU A 183 -5.91 16.12 1.88
C LEU A 183 -5.28 15.20 0.85
N LYS A 184 -6.05 14.72 -0.13
CA LYS A 184 -5.54 13.89 -1.23
C LYS A 184 -4.72 14.69 -2.24
N GLU A 185 -5.05 15.96 -2.44
CA GLU A 185 -4.28 16.85 -3.33
C GLU A 185 -3.00 17.39 -2.66
N ALA A 186 -2.97 17.43 -1.32
CA ALA A 186 -1.81 17.86 -0.54
C ALA A 186 -0.76 16.75 -0.32
N SER A 187 -1.09 15.48 -0.58
CA SER A 187 -0.20 14.30 -0.48
C SER A 187 0.42 13.93 -1.82
#